data_AF-A0A7C9DZC4-F1
#
_entry.id   AF-A0A7C9DZC4-F1
#
_cell.length_a   1.000
_cell.length_b   1.000
_cell.length_c   1.000
_cell.angle_alpha   90.00
_cell.angle_beta   90.00
_cell.angle_gamma   90.00
#
_symmetry.space_group_name_H-M   'P 1'
#
loop_
_entity.id
_entity.type
_entity.pdbx_description
1 polymer ?
#
loop_
_entity_poly.entity_id
_entity_poly.type
_entity_poly.pdbx_seq_one_letter_code
_entity_poly.pdbx_strand_id
1 'polypeptide(L)'
;MQYTPAIDIWSIGCIFAEVLTGKPLFPGKSVVHQLDLITDLLGTPSPDVIAGVRNEKARKYLTDMRKKNPVPFCQKFPNADPLALRLLQRMLAFDPKDRPTAEEALGDPYFKGLAKVEREPACQPISKLEFEFERRRVTKEDVRELIYREILEYHPQLLKDYMNGNEGTNYIYPSAIGQFKKQFAHLEENYGRSGPVIPLERKHISLPRLVLTAFSFK
;
A
#
# COMPACT_ATOMS: atom_id res chain seq x y z
N MET A 1 1.17 2.75 17.23
CA MET A 1 0.30 3.34 16.20
C MET A 1 -0.83 2.36 15.93
N GLN A 2 -2.08 2.79 15.81
CA GLN A 2 -3.10 1.96 15.17
C GLN A 2 -3.19 2.43 13.72
N TYR A 3 -2.36 1.84 12.87
CA TYR A 3 -2.57 1.94 11.43
C TYR A 3 -3.86 1.19 11.11
N THR A 4 -4.80 1.87 10.46
CA THR A 4 -6.06 1.28 10.01
C THR A 4 -6.18 1.44 8.50
N PRO A 5 -6.96 0.58 7.82
CA PRO A 5 -7.21 0.71 6.38
C PRO A 5 -7.77 2.08 5.95
N ALA A 6 -8.36 2.85 6.89
CA ALA A 6 -8.84 4.20 6.63
C ALA A 6 -7.72 5.19 6.21
N ILE A 7 -6.45 4.87 6.48
CA ILE A 7 -5.30 5.65 5.97
C ILE A 7 -5.18 5.47 4.45
N ASP A 8 -5.39 4.27 3.94
CA ASP A 8 -5.34 3.98 2.51
C ASP A 8 -6.52 4.64 1.78
N ILE A 9 -7.70 4.68 2.41
CA ILE A 9 -8.88 5.37 1.86
C ILE A 9 -8.63 6.86 1.64
N TRP A 10 -7.90 7.53 2.53
CA TRP A 10 -7.49 8.92 2.31
C TRP A 10 -6.56 9.06 1.11
N SER A 11 -5.57 8.17 1.00
CA SER A 11 -4.64 8.15 -0.14
C SER A 11 -5.38 7.92 -1.47
N ILE A 12 -6.36 7.01 -1.48
CA ILE A 12 -7.25 6.77 -2.63
C ILE A 12 -8.07 8.03 -2.95
N GLY A 13 -8.59 8.73 -1.94
CA GLY A 13 -9.27 10.01 -2.14
C GLY A 13 -8.37 11.06 -2.82
N CYS A 14 -7.11 11.18 -2.41
CA CYS A 14 -6.15 12.05 -3.08
C CYS A 14 -5.90 11.66 -4.54
N ILE A 15 -5.72 10.36 -4.83
CA ILE A 15 -5.55 9.85 -6.19
C ILE A 15 -6.81 10.11 -7.03
N PHE A 16 -7.99 9.89 -6.47
CA PHE A 16 -9.25 10.12 -7.15
C PHE A 16 -9.41 11.59 -7.54
N ALA A 17 -9.12 12.53 -6.62
CA ALA A 17 -9.12 13.95 -6.94
C ALA A 17 -8.07 14.34 -7.99
N GLU A 18 -6.90 13.68 -7.98
CA GLU A 18 -5.87 13.89 -8.98
C GLU A 18 -6.31 13.41 -10.37
N VAL A 19 -7.01 12.27 -10.47
CA VAL A 19 -7.61 11.80 -11.72
C VAL A 19 -8.64 12.79 -12.26
N LEU A 20 -9.45 13.41 -11.39
CA LEU A 20 -10.44 14.40 -11.80
C LEU A 20 -9.85 15.72 -12.31
N THR A 21 -8.63 16.07 -11.87
CA THR A 21 -8.03 17.40 -12.15
C THR A 21 -6.73 17.35 -12.96
N GLY A 22 -6.16 16.16 -13.15
CA GLY A 22 -4.86 15.93 -13.77
C GLY A 22 -3.68 16.47 -12.96
N LYS A 23 -3.87 16.85 -11.69
CA LYS A 23 -2.85 17.47 -10.84
C LYS A 23 -2.97 16.98 -9.39
N PRO A 24 -1.86 16.87 -8.64
CA PRO A 24 -1.92 16.46 -7.25
C PRO A 24 -2.84 17.36 -6.42
N LEU A 25 -3.70 16.74 -5.59
CA LEU A 25 -4.66 17.47 -4.76
C LEU A 25 -3.97 18.36 -3.71
N PHE A 26 -2.95 17.81 -3.05
CA PHE A 26 -2.22 18.48 -1.97
C PHE A 26 -0.69 18.40 -2.21
N PRO A 27 -0.13 19.26 -3.08
CA PRO A 27 1.30 19.28 -3.39
C PRO A 27 2.10 20.03 -2.31
N GLY A 28 2.09 19.52 -1.06
CA GLY A 28 2.80 20.15 0.04
C GLY A 28 4.32 20.01 -0.09
N LYS A 29 5.03 21.04 0.39
CA LYS A 29 6.50 21.14 0.37
C LYS A 29 7.13 20.94 1.75
N SER A 30 6.30 20.97 2.78
CA SER A 30 6.66 20.78 4.18
C SER A 30 5.44 20.25 4.92
N VAL A 31 5.64 19.71 6.13
CA VAL A 31 4.53 19.21 6.97
C VAL A 31 3.49 20.32 7.26
N VAL A 32 3.96 21.53 7.53
CA VAL A 32 3.10 22.69 7.80
C VAL A 32 2.33 23.08 6.54
N HIS A 33 3.01 23.20 5.39
CA HIS A 33 2.36 23.53 4.13
C HIS A 33 1.33 22.46 3.72
N GLN A 34 1.61 21.17 3.98
CA GLN A 34 0.65 20.09 3.75
C GLN A 34 -0.62 20.27 4.58
N LEU A 35 -0.49 20.62 5.86
CA LEU A 35 -1.64 20.89 6.73
C LEU A 35 -2.42 22.13 6.28
N ASP A 36 -1.74 23.18 5.85
CA ASP A 36 -2.38 24.37 5.27
C ASP A 36 -3.22 24.00 4.04
N LEU A 37 -2.66 23.26 3.08
CA LEU A 37 -3.38 22.85 1.87
C LEU A 37 -4.61 21.98 2.19
N ILE A 38 -4.50 21.08 3.16
CA ILE A 38 -5.62 20.22 3.58
C ILE A 38 -6.73 21.08 4.19
N THR A 39 -6.38 21.98 5.12
CA THR A 39 -7.35 22.85 5.80
C THR A 39 -7.91 23.96 4.91
N ASP A 40 -7.20 24.36 3.86
CA ASP A 40 -7.69 25.31 2.85
C ASP A 40 -8.85 24.72 2.04
N LEU A 41 -8.83 23.40 1.80
CA LEU A 41 -9.91 22.70 1.10
C LEU A 41 -11.01 22.24 2.06
N LEU A 42 -10.64 21.52 3.12
CA LEU A 42 -11.58 20.86 4.03
C LEU A 42 -12.07 21.74 5.18
N GLY A 43 -11.51 22.93 5.33
CA GLY A 43 -11.72 23.78 6.50
C GLY A 43 -10.89 23.33 7.70
N THR A 44 -10.97 24.12 8.78
CA THR A 44 -10.33 23.75 10.05
C THR A 44 -11.14 22.64 10.72
N PRO A 45 -10.51 21.53 11.15
CA PRO A 45 -11.20 20.44 11.83
C PRO A 45 -11.83 20.90 13.15
N SER A 46 -12.85 20.17 13.60
CA SER A 46 -13.49 20.46 14.88
C SER A 46 -12.54 20.24 16.07
N PRO A 47 -12.77 20.90 17.23
CA PRO A 47 -11.96 20.70 18.42
C PRO A 47 -11.85 19.22 18.85
N ASP A 48 -12.91 18.44 18.69
CA ASP A 48 -12.94 17.01 19.02
C ASP A 48 -11.99 16.20 18.14
N VAL A 49 -11.98 16.49 16.84
CA VAL A 49 -11.06 15.87 15.88
C VAL A 49 -9.62 16.27 16.19
N ILE A 50 -9.38 17.54 16.52
CA ILE A 50 -8.06 18.05 16.91
C ILE A 50 -7.57 17.37 18.20
N ALA A 51 -8.45 17.14 19.18
CA ALA A 51 -8.11 16.45 20.43
C ALA A 51 -7.66 14.99 20.19
N GLY A 52 -8.19 14.34 19.15
CA GLY A 52 -7.78 12.99 18.72
C GLY A 52 -6.39 12.93 18.05
N VAL A 53 -5.81 14.07 17.66
CA VAL A 53 -4.49 14.11 17.02
C VAL A 53 -3.39 13.79 18.04
N ARG A 54 -2.71 12.65 17.85
CA ARG A 54 -1.63 12.18 18.74
C ARG A 54 -0.33 12.99 18.61
N ASN A 55 -0.08 13.58 17.44
CA ASN A 55 1.12 14.40 17.23
C ASN A 55 0.90 15.78 17.84
N GLU A 56 1.59 16.05 18.94
CA GLU A 56 1.44 17.30 19.70
C GLU A 56 1.76 18.56 18.89
N LYS A 57 2.78 18.52 18.01
CA LYS A 57 3.13 19.65 17.14
C LYS A 57 2.03 19.94 16.13
N ALA A 58 1.49 18.89 15.50
CA ALA A 58 0.38 19.02 14.56
C ALA A 58 -0.90 19.51 15.26
N ARG A 59 -1.20 18.96 16.44
CA ARG A 59 -2.33 19.38 17.27
C ARG A 59 -2.24 20.86 17.64
N LYS A 60 -1.09 21.29 18.18
CA LYS A 60 -0.87 22.69 18.53
C LYS A 60 -1.03 23.61 17.32
N TYR A 61 -0.45 23.25 16.19
CA TYR A 61 -0.58 24.01 14.95
C TYR A 61 -2.05 24.15 14.49
N LEU A 62 -2.82 23.05 14.50
CA LEU A 62 -4.25 23.07 14.14
C LEU A 62 -5.11 23.86 15.13
N THR A 63 -4.73 23.89 16.41
CA THR A 63 -5.42 24.70 17.43
C THR A 63 -5.14 26.20 17.27
N ASP A 64 -3.88 26.56 16.99
CA ASP A 64 -3.42 27.94 16.95
C ASP A 64 -3.75 28.63 15.61
N MET A 65 -4.09 27.87 14.56
CA MET A 65 -4.38 28.43 13.24
C MET A 65 -5.71 29.19 13.18
N ARG A 66 -5.80 30.14 12.25
CA ARG A 66 -7.06 30.84 11.95
C ARG A 66 -8.09 29.84 11.40
N LYS A 67 -9.32 29.91 11.92
CA LYS A 67 -10.43 29.09 11.42
C LYS A 67 -10.70 29.37 9.94
N LYS A 68 -10.73 28.31 9.14
CA LYS A 68 -11.05 28.29 7.71
C LYS A 68 -12.37 27.55 7.50
N ASN A 69 -13.21 28.06 6.61
CA ASN A 69 -14.42 27.36 6.19
C ASN A 69 -14.09 26.33 5.10
N PRO A 70 -14.78 25.19 5.07
CA PRO A 70 -14.62 24.22 3.99
C PRO A 70 -15.02 24.82 2.64
N VAL A 71 -14.26 24.51 1.60
CA VAL A 71 -14.61 24.86 0.23
C VAL A 71 -15.54 23.79 -0.33
N PRO A 72 -16.71 24.14 -0.88
CA PRO A 72 -17.59 23.17 -1.53
C PRO A 72 -16.85 22.42 -2.65
N PHE A 73 -16.95 21.09 -2.66
CA PHE A 73 -16.26 20.25 -3.64
C PHE A 73 -16.73 20.56 -5.07
N CYS A 74 -18.00 20.92 -5.27
CA CYS A 74 -18.51 21.37 -6.57
C CYS A 74 -17.81 22.64 -7.08
N GLN A 75 -17.32 23.51 -6.20
CA GLN A 75 -16.55 24.69 -6.60
C GLN A 75 -15.10 24.31 -6.95
N LYS A 76 -14.50 23.38 -6.20
CA LYS A 76 -13.12 22.91 -6.46
C LYS A 76 -13.02 22.04 -7.72
N PHE A 77 -14.06 21.27 -8.00
CA PHE A 77 -14.14 20.27 -9.06
C PHE A 77 -15.40 20.51 -9.93
N PRO A 78 -15.46 21.62 -10.69
CA PRO A 78 -16.70 22.07 -11.34
C PRO A 78 -17.23 21.12 -12.43
N ASN A 79 -16.36 20.29 -13.02
CA ASN A 79 -16.71 19.39 -14.13
C ASN A 79 -16.90 17.94 -13.68
N ALA A 80 -16.84 17.67 -12.38
CA ALA A 80 -16.93 16.31 -11.85
C ALA A 80 -18.39 15.91 -11.59
N ASP A 81 -18.67 14.61 -11.71
CA ASP A 81 -19.97 14.02 -11.38
C ASP A 81 -20.32 14.28 -9.90
N PRO A 82 -21.54 14.77 -9.58
CA PRO A 82 -21.98 14.97 -8.20
C PRO A 82 -21.84 13.74 -7.29
N LEU A 83 -22.03 12.53 -7.81
CA LEU A 83 -21.84 11.27 -7.09
C LEU A 83 -20.35 11.02 -6.79
N ALA A 84 -19.47 11.31 -7.75
CA ALA A 84 -18.02 11.27 -7.53
C ALA A 84 -17.61 12.19 -6.38
N LEU A 85 -18.12 13.42 -6.38
CA LEU A 85 -17.79 14.42 -5.36
C LEU A 85 -18.29 14.03 -3.97
N ARG A 86 -19.49 13.45 -3.87
CA ARG A 86 -20.03 12.94 -2.60
C ARG A 86 -19.15 11.84 -2.03
N LEU A 87 -18.73 10.88 -2.86
CA LEU A 87 -17.84 9.81 -2.44
C LEU A 87 -16.46 10.36 -2.04
N LEU A 88 -15.89 11.23 -2.87
CA LEU A 88 -14.59 11.86 -2.64
C LEU A 88 -14.55 12.65 -1.31
N GLN A 89 -15.61 13.41 -1.01
CA GLN A 89 -15.72 14.15 0.24
C GLN A 89 -15.68 13.23 1.47
N ARG A 90 -16.32 12.05 1.40
CA ARG A 90 -16.28 11.05 2.49
C ARG A 90 -14.91 10.40 2.62
N MET A 91 -14.23 10.09 1.51
CA MET A 91 -12.87 9.53 1.53
C MET A 91 -11.85 10.49 2.15
N LEU A 92 -12.03 11.79 1.93
CA LEU A 92 -11.19 12.86 2.45
C LEU A 92 -11.67 13.42 3.80
N ALA A 93 -12.44 12.65 4.58
CA ALA A 93 -12.82 13.08 5.93
C ALA A 93 -11.61 13.14 6.88
N PHE A 94 -11.59 14.13 7.78
CA PHE A 94 -10.49 14.29 8.75
C PHE A 94 -10.42 13.13 9.74
N ASP A 95 -11.53 12.77 10.37
CA ASP A 95 -11.58 11.61 11.27
C ASP A 95 -11.51 10.32 10.42
N PRO A 96 -10.55 9.42 10.67
CA PRO A 96 -10.50 8.13 10.00
C PRO A 96 -11.77 7.29 10.15
N LYS A 97 -12.58 7.50 11.21
CA LYS A 97 -13.85 6.80 11.45
C LYS A 97 -14.97 7.23 10.51
N ASP A 98 -14.89 8.45 9.97
CA ASP A 98 -15.89 8.99 9.05
C ASP A 98 -15.62 8.56 7.60
N ARG A 99 -14.48 7.90 7.35
CA ARG A 99 -14.10 7.41 6.03
C ARG A 99 -14.78 6.06 5.76
N PRO A 100 -15.31 5.83 4.54
CA PRO A 100 -15.86 4.54 4.19
C PRO A 100 -14.78 3.47 4.17
N THR A 101 -15.15 2.21 4.40
CA THR A 101 -14.29 1.07 4.06
C THR A 101 -14.15 0.94 2.53
N ALA A 102 -13.18 0.15 2.07
CA ALA A 102 -13.00 -0.10 0.63
C ALA A 102 -14.26 -0.77 0.02
N GLU A 103 -14.89 -1.68 0.77
CA GLU A 103 -16.13 -2.34 0.37
C GLU A 103 -17.31 -1.36 0.28
N GLU A 104 -17.47 -0.51 1.29
CA GLU A 104 -18.51 0.53 1.28
C GLU A 104 -18.30 1.56 0.16
N ALA A 105 -17.04 1.90 -0.14
CA ALA A 105 -16.71 2.79 -1.23
C ALA A 105 -17.04 2.17 -2.59
N LEU A 106 -16.71 0.89 -2.80
CA LEU A 106 -17.00 0.15 -4.02
C LEU A 106 -18.51 -0.04 -4.25
N GLY A 107 -19.27 -0.18 -3.16
CA GLY A 107 -20.74 -0.21 -3.18
C GLY A 107 -21.43 1.14 -3.36
N ASP A 108 -20.69 2.26 -3.44
CA ASP A 108 -21.30 3.58 -3.60
C ASP A 108 -22.02 3.71 -4.96
N PRO A 109 -23.16 4.41 -5.04
CA PRO A 109 -23.86 4.73 -6.28
C PRO A 109 -22.99 5.25 -7.42
N TYR A 110 -21.86 5.90 -7.13
CA TYR A 110 -20.90 6.32 -8.15
C TYR A 110 -20.35 5.16 -8.99
N PHE A 111 -20.14 3.98 -8.39
CA PHE A 111 -19.66 2.78 -9.09
C PHE A 111 -20.79 1.83 -9.53
N LYS A 112 -22.04 2.27 -9.46
CA LYS A 112 -23.19 1.45 -9.84
C LYS A 112 -23.08 1.01 -11.30
N GLY A 113 -23.12 -0.31 -11.54
CA GLY A 113 -22.98 -0.91 -12.86
C GLY A 113 -21.53 -1.21 -13.29
N LEU A 114 -20.54 -0.71 -12.53
CA LEU A 114 -19.12 -1.05 -12.69
C LEU A 114 -18.68 -2.12 -11.70
N ALA A 115 -19.12 -2.00 -10.44
CA ALA A 115 -18.82 -2.98 -9.39
C ALA A 115 -19.42 -4.35 -9.73
N LYS A 116 -18.61 -5.40 -9.57
CA LYS A 116 -19.01 -6.79 -9.80
C LYS A 116 -18.56 -7.61 -8.62
N VAL A 117 -19.42 -7.68 -7.60
CA VAL A 117 -19.16 -8.38 -6.33
C VAL A 117 -18.63 -9.80 -6.54
N GLU A 118 -19.13 -10.52 -7.55
CA GLU A 118 -18.67 -11.89 -7.88
C GLU A 118 -17.20 -11.98 -8.33
N ARG A 119 -16.64 -10.88 -8.85
CA ARG A 119 -15.24 -10.77 -9.29
C ARG A 119 -14.35 -10.02 -8.29
N GLU A 120 -14.93 -9.53 -7.21
CA GLU A 120 -14.27 -8.71 -6.19
C GLU A 120 -14.41 -9.37 -4.81
N PRO A 121 -13.90 -10.61 -4.63
CA PRO A 121 -14.04 -11.32 -3.37
C PRO A 121 -13.28 -10.58 -2.26
N ALA A 122 -13.94 -10.38 -1.13
CA ALA A 122 -13.26 -9.89 0.07
C ALA A 122 -12.18 -10.90 0.50
N CYS A 123 -10.95 -10.41 0.68
CA CYS A 123 -9.88 -11.23 1.22
C CYS A 123 -10.20 -11.56 2.68
N GLN A 124 -9.88 -12.78 3.12
CA GLN A 124 -10.01 -13.14 4.52
C GLN A 124 -9.10 -12.24 5.37
N PRO A 125 -9.54 -11.82 6.56
CA PRO A 125 -8.70 -11.01 7.45
C PRO A 125 -7.38 -11.71 7.70
N ILE A 126 -6.27 -11.05 7.34
CA ILE A 126 -4.94 -11.57 7.61
C ILE A 126 -4.74 -11.60 9.13
N SER A 127 -4.35 -12.77 9.64
CA SER A 127 -4.10 -12.93 11.07
C SER A 127 -2.94 -12.04 11.51
N LYS A 128 -3.07 -11.44 12.69
CA LYS A 128 -1.97 -10.69 13.34
C LYS A 128 -0.72 -11.55 13.59
N LEU A 129 -0.87 -12.87 13.57
CA LEU A 129 0.23 -13.85 13.66
C LEU A 129 1.10 -13.84 12.40
N GLU A 130 0.53 -13.56 11.22
CA GLU A 130 1.34 -13.45 9.99
C GLU A 130 2.34 -12.28 10.07
N PHE A 131 2.05 -11.26 10.88
CA PHE A 131 2.92 -10.11 11.13
C PHE A 131 3.73 -10.23 12.44
N GLU A 132 3.78 -11.41 13.06
CA GLU A 132 4.52 -11.59 14.32
C GLU A 132 6.03 -11.37 14.14
N PHE A 133 6.56 -11.70 12.95
CA PHE A 133 7.98 -11.51 12.62
C PHE A 133 8.42 -10.05 12.78
N GLU A 134 7.55 -9.07 12.51
CA GLU A 134 7.86 -7.63 12.66
C GLU A 134 8.03 -7.20 14.12
N ARG A 135 7.46 -7.95 15.07
CA ARG A 135 7.58 -7.67 16.50
C ARG A 135 8.84 -8.26 17.11
N ARG A 136 9.51 -9.18 16.41
CA ARG A 136 10.74 -9.81 16.86
C ARG A 136 11.91 -8.89 16.57
N ARG A 137 12.86 -8.81 17.50
CA ARG A 137 14.15 -8.18 17.22
C ARG A 137 14.94 -9.16 16.35
N VAL A 138 15.00 -8.88 15.05
CA VAL A 138 15.74 -9.66 14.08
C VAL A 138 17.01 -8.92 13.70
N THR A 139 18.12 -9.64 13.61
CA THR A 139 19.37 -9.11 13.04
C THR A 139 19.27 -9.07 11.51
N LYS A 140 20.23 -8.42 10.86
CA LYS A 140 20.32 -8.40 9.39
C LYS A 140 20.49 -9.83 8.85
N GLU A 141 21.25 -10.64 9.56
CA GLU A 141 21.53 -12.04 9.24
C GLU A 141 20.24 -12.88 9.35
N ASP A 142 19.44 -12.66 10.41
CA ASP A 142 18.14 -13.33 10.58
C ASP A 142 17.17 -12.98 9.44
N VAL A 143 17.06 -11.70 9.07
CA VAL A 143 16.21 -11.27 7.95
C VAL A 143 16.65 -11.94 6.65
N ARG A 144 17.96 -12.07 6.44
CA ARG A 144 18.52 -12.69 5.25
C ARG A 144 18.19 -14.18 5.16
N GLU A 145 18.27 -14.88 6.28
CA GLU A 145 17.86 -16.28 6.39
C GLU A 145 16.34 -16.44 6.17
N LEU A 146 15.52 -15.56 6.74
CA LEU A 146 14.06 -15.58 6.55
C LEU A 146 13.68 -15.39 5.07
N ILE A 147 14.30 -14.43 4.38
CA ILE A 147 14.09 -14.24 2.94
C ILE A 147 14.54 -15.48 2.15
N TYR A 148 15.67 -16.08 2.52
CA TYR A 148 16.16 -17.27 1.82
C TYR A 148 15.21 -18.46 2.00
N ARG A 149 14.69 -18.68 3.21
CA ARG A 149 13.70 -19.72 3.48
C ARG A 149 12.41 -19.52 2.67
N GLU A 150 11.94 -18.28 2.56
CA GLU A 150 10.80 -17.96 1.68
C GLU A 150 11.10 -18.35 0.24
N ILE A 151 12.30 -18.04 -0.28
CA ILE A 151 12.71 -18.45 -1.64
C ILE A 151 12.71 -19.98 -1.76
N LEU A 152 13.25 -20.72 -0.80
CA LEU A 152 13.29 -22.18 -0.86
C LEU A 152 11.90 -22.81 -0.98
N GLU A 153 10.87 -22.22 -0.37
CA GLU A 153 9.48 -22.68 -0.49
C GLU A 153 8.99 -22.71 -1.95
N TYR A 154 9.40 -21.74 -2.77
CA TYR A 154 9.05 -21.67 -4.19
C TYR A 154 10.03 -22.43 -5.11
N HIS A 155 11.13 -22.99 -4.57
CA HIS A 155 12.17 -23.66 -5.34
C HIS A 155 12.49 -25.07 -4.79
N PRO A 156 11.68 -26.10 -5.15
CA PRO A 156 11.78 -27.45 -4.58
C PRO A 156 13.14 -28.15 -4.76
N GLN A 157 13.89 -27.81 -5.81
CA GLN A 157 15.24 -28.36 -6.03
C GLN A 157 16.25 -27.77 -5.04
N LEU A 158 16.24 -26.44 -4.87
CA LEU A 158 17.09 -25.76 -3.89
C LEU A 158 16.77 -26.19 -2.45
N LEU A 159 15.48 -26.42 -2.15
CA LEU A 159 15.05 -26.91 -0.85
C LEU A 159 15.64 -28.30 -0.54
N LYS A 160 15.65 -29.21 -1.53
CA LYS A 160 16.27 -30.54 -1.36
C LYS A 160 17.76 -30.44 -1.10
N ASP A 161 18.47 -29.59 -1.84
CA ASP A 161 19.92 -29.40 -1.66
C ASP A 161 20.24 -28.80 -0.28
N TYR A 162 19.41 -27.87 0.20
CA TYR A 162 19.51 -27.28 1.53
C TYR A 162 19.25 -28.32 2.65
N MET A 163 18.21 -29.16 2.51
CA MET A 163 17.86 -30.19 3.51
C MET A 163 18.86 -31.34 3.58
N ASN A 164 19.51 -31.67 2.47
CA ASN A 164 20.46 -32.78 2.38
C ASN A 164 21.83 -32.49 3.02
N GLY A 165 22.00 -31.32 3.66
CA GLY A 165 23.17 -31.03 4.50
C GLY A 165 24.51 -31.13 3.76
N ASN A 166 24.56 -30.75 2.48
CA ASN A 166 25.79 -30.84 1.70
C ASN A 166 26.79 -29.78 2.20
N GLU A 167 27.53 -30.10 3.27
CA GLU A 167 28.57 -29.28 3.92
C GLU A 167 29.81 -29.01 3.02
N GLY A 168 29.76 -29.41 1.75
CA GLY A 168 30.85 -29.25 0.77
C GLY A 168 30.79 -27.97 -0.07
N THR A 169 29.86 -27.06 0.15
CA THR A 169 29.89 -25.75 -0.51
C THR A 169 30.24 -24.69 0.52
N ASN A 170 31.38 -24.04 0.33
CA ASN A 170 31.55 -22.64 0.67
C ASN A 170 30.23 -21.92 0.34
N TYR A 171 29.35 -21.70 1.32
CA TYR A 171 28.12 -20.92 1.15
C TYR A 171 28.52 -19.44 1.14
N ILE A 172 29.38 -19.10 0.18
CA ILE A 172 29.44 -17.80 -0.43
C ILE A 172 28.07 -17.63 -1.03
N TYR A 173 27.33 -16.64 -0.54
CA TYR A 173 26.17 -16.12 -1.21
C TYR A 173 26.36 -16.21 -2.72
N PRO A 174 25.67 -17.13 -3.43
CA PRO A 174 25.50 -16.94 -4.85
C PRO A 174 24.69 -15.66 -4.85
N SER A 175 25.34 -14.56 -5.21
CA SER A 175 24.68 -13.29 -5.38
C SER A 175 23.58 -13.58 -6.40
N ALA A 176 22.35 -13.80 -5.94
CA ALA A 176 21.19 -13.74 -6.78
C ALA A 176 21.26 -12.40 -7.52
N ILE A 177 21.71 -11.35 -6.83
CA ILE A 177 22.09 -10.05 -7.38
C ILE A 177 23.16 -10.14 -8.49
N GLY A 178 24.13 -11.04 -8.46
CA GLY A 178 25.15 -11.21 -9.50
C GLY A 178 24.67 -12.03 -10.69
N GLN A 179 23.80 -13.02 -10.49
CA GLN A 179 23.10 -13.68 -11.60
C GLN A 179 22.07 -12.74 -12.24
N PHE A 180 21.32 -11.98 -11.45
CA PHE A 180 20.42 -10.92 -11.91
C PHE A 180 21.19 -9.79 -12.58
N LYS A 181 22.36 -9.35 -12.07
CA LYS A 181 23.24 -8.38 -12.74
C LYS A 181 23.78 -8.91 -14.06
N LYS A 182 24.15 -10.20 -14.13
CA LYS A 182 24.56 -10.82 -15.39
C LYS A 182 23.40 -10.91 -16.38
N GLN A 183 22.19 -11.26 -15.94
CA GLN A 183 21.00 -11.27 -16.78
C GLN A 183 20.58 -9.86 -17.23
N PHE A 184 20.68 -8.85 -16.36
CA PHE A 184 20.44 -7.45 -16.71
C PHE A 184 21.50 -6.89 -17.66
N ALA A 185 22.79 -7.17 -17.43
CA ALA A 185 23.87 -6.79 -18.35
C ALA A 185 23.70 -7.43 -19.73
N HIS A 186 23.24 -8.69 -19.79
CA HIS A 186 22.92 -9.37 -21.04
C HIS A 186 21.71 -8.76 -21.78
N LEU A 187 20.78 -8.12 -21.06
CA LEU A 187 19.63 -7.41 -21.63
C LEU A 187 20.02 -6.00 -22.13
N GLU A 188 20.93 -5.32 -21.44
CA GLU A 188 21.48 -4.03 -21.87
C GLU A 188 22.40 -4.17 -23.11
N GLU A 189 23.20 -5.24 -23.18
CA GLU A 189 24.08 -5.52 -24.34
C GLU A 189 23.31 -5.94 -25.60
N ASN A 190 22.07 -6.44 -25.46
CA ASN A 190 21.25 -6.89 -26.60
C ASN A 190 20.19 -5.89 -27.05
N TYR A 191 20.20 -4.65 -26.54
CA TYR A 191 19.24 -3.58 -26.90
C TYR A 191 19.36 -3.11 -28.37
N GLY A 192 20.26 -3.69 -29.17
CA GLY A 192 20.49 -3.35 -30.57
C GLY A 192 20.20 -4.44 -31.60
N ARG A 193 19.74 -5.64 -31.22
CA ARG A 193 19.39 -6.70 -32.19
C ARG A 193 17.90 -7.00 -32.17
N SER A 194 17.20 -6.47 -33.16
CA SER A 194 15.80 -6.74 -33.47
C SER A 194 15.55 -8.25 -33.65
N GLY A 195 14.92 -8.85 -32.65
CA GLY A 195 14.32 -10.18 -32.70
C GLY A 195 13.09 -10.21 -31.79
N PRO A 196 12.06 -11.03 -32.08
CA PRO A 196 10.79 -10.95 -31.39
C PRO A 196 10.95 -11.37 -29.93
N VAL A 197 10.79 -10.40 -29.02
CA VAL A 197 10.70 -10.66 -27.59
C VAL A 197 9.33 -11.29 -27.34
N ILE A 198 9.29 -12.61 -27.14
CA ILE A 198 8.11 -13.30 -26.64
C ILE A 198 8.06 -13.02 -25.13
N PRO A 199 7.05 -12.29 -24.61
CA PRO A 199 6.94 -12.07 -23.19
C PRO A 199 6.66 -13.41 -22.50
N LEU A 200 7.52 -13.81 -21.56
CA LEU A 200 7.19 -14.87 -20.61
C LEU A 200 5.98 -14.39 -19.81
N GLU A 201 4.83 -14.99 -20.06
CA GLU A 201 3.60 -14.77 -19.28
C GLU A 201 3.93 -14.87 -17.79
N ARG A 202 3.51 -13.86 -17.03
CA ARG A 202 3.54 -13.87 -15.56
C ARG A 202 2.68 -15.03 -15.07
N LYS A 203 3.31 -16.17 -14.74
CA LYS A 203 2.61 -17.37 -14.26
C LYS A 203 2.08 -17.29 -12.83
N HIS A 204 2.44 -16.27 -12.06
CA HIS A 204 1.98 -16.14 -10.68
C HIS A 204 1.54 -14.71 -10.39
N ILE A 205 0.23 -14.48 -10.48
CA ILE A 205 -0.46 -13.56 -9.57
C ILE A 205 -0.25 -14.15 -8.18
N SER A 206 0.11 -13.35 -7.17
CA SER A 206 0.30 -13.80 -5.79
C SER A 206 -0.79 -14.81 -5.40
N LEU A 207 -0.47 -16.10 -5.37
CA LEU A 207 -1.45 -17.17 -5.20
C LEU A 207 -1.74 -17.36 -3.70
N PRO A 208 -2.94 -17.85 -3.34
CA PRO A 208 -3.42 -17.86 -1.97
C PRO A 208 -2.51 -18.70 -1.08
N ARG A 209 -2.12 -18.15 0.07
CA ARG A 209 -1.48 -18.93 1.14
C ARG A 209 -2.44 -20.04 1.55
N LEU A 210 -2.09 -21.29 1.25
CA LEU A 210 -2.73 -22.43 1.91
C LEU A 210 -2.35 -22.33 3.38
N VAL A 211 -3.35 -22.14 4.25
CA VAL A 211 -3.20 -22.23 5.70
C VAL A 211 -2.84 -23.67 6.03
N LEU A 212 -1.55 -24.00 5.96
CA LEU A 212 -1.06 -25.29 6.45
C LEU A 212 -1.12 -25.23 7.97
N THR A 213 -2.10 -25.96 8.49
CA THR A 213 -2.23 -26.35 9.89
C THR A 213 -0.87 -26.73 10.47
N ALA A 214 -0.55 -26.08 11.58
CA ALA A 214 0.54 -26.35 12.50
C ALA A 214 1.23 -27.72 12.31
N PHE A 215 2.43 -27.72 11.72
CA PHE A 215 3.38 -28.80 11.94
C PHE A 215 4.04 -28.59 13.30
N SER A 216 3.54 -29.34 14.29
CA SER A 216 4.16 -29.51 15.60
C SER A 216 5.44 -30.34 15.42
N PHE A 217 6.60 -29.75 15.70
CA PHE A 217 7.85 -30.50 15.88
C PHE A 217 7.88 -31.06 17.31
N LYS A 218 7.93 -32.39 17.43
CA LYS A 218 8.47 -33.09 18.59
C LYS A 218 9.97 -33.26 18.44
#